data_AF-A0A848HR62-F1
#
_entry.id   AF-A0A848HR62-F1
#
_cell.length_a   1.000
_cell.length_b   1.000
_cell.length_c   1.000
_cell.angle_alpha   90.00
_cell.angle_beta   90.00
_cell.angle_gamma   90.00
#
_symmetry.space_group_name_H-M   'P 1'
#
loop_
_entity.id
_entity.type
_entity.pdbx_description
1 polymer ?
#
loop_
_entity_poly.entity_id
_entity_poly.type
_entity_poly.pdbx_seq_one_letter_code
_entity_poly.pdbx_strand_id
1 'polypeptide(L)' 'MMPVVACPTCGKKVEWTEANKYRPFCSERCKQIDLGAWAEEKFVIPGPSIDDEPPPDKDNG' A
#
# COMPACT_ATOMS: atom_id res chain seq x y z
N MET A 1 -22.97 -13.01 -4.05
CA MET A 1 -21.75 -13.23 -4.86
C MET A 1 -20.58 -12.58 -4.13
N MET A 2 -19.44 -13.26 -4.01
CA MET A 2 -18.27 -12.70 -3.32
C MET A 2 -17.38 -11.97 -4.33
N PRO A 3 -16.82 -10.79 -3.98
CA PRO A 3 -15.88 -10.11 -4.85
C PRO A 3 -14.64 -10.97 -5.13
N VAL A 4 -14.13 -10.91 -6.35
CA VAL A 4 -12.83 -11.49 -6.72
C VAL A 4 -11.85 -10.36 -6.94
N VAL A 5 -10.73 -10.38 -6.22
CA VAL A 5 -9.68 -9.36 -6.31
C VAL A 5 -8.39 -9.98 -6.83
N ALA A 6 -7.54 -9.18 -7.47
CA ALA A 6 -6.19 -9.61 -7.84
C ALA A 6 -5.23 -9.43 -6.65
N CYS A 7 -4.45 -10.46 -6.34
CA CYS A 7 -3.36 -10.36 -5.38
C CYS A 7 -2.36 -9.29 -5.85
N PRO A 8 -2.06 -8.25 -5.05
CA PRO A 8 -1.19 -7.17 -5.49
C PRO A 8 0.26 -7.62 -5.74
N THR A 9 0.71 -8.69 -5.09
CA THR A 9 2.08 -9.20 -5.22
C THR A 9 2.30 -10.04 -6.48
N CYS A 10 1.29 -10.81 -6.92
CA CYS A 10 1.48 -11.83 -7.97
C CYS A 10 0.36 -11.89 -9.01
N GLY A 11 -0.69 -11.06 -8.89
CA GLY A 11 -1.81 -10.98 -9.82
C GLY A 11 -2.83 -12.11 -9.73
N LYS A 12 -2.61 -13.15 -8.90
CA LYS A 12 -3.56 -14.27 -8.76
C LYS A 12 -4.93 -13.76 -8.30
N LYS A 13 -5.99 -14.17 -8.99
CA LYS A 13 -7.39 -13.89 -8.61
C LYS A 13 -7.76 -14.67 -7.34
N VAL A 14 -8.30 -13.99 -6.34
CA VAL A 14 -8.74 -14.58 -5.08
C VAL A 14 -10.10 -14.07 -4.66
N GLU A 15 -10.92 -14.95 -4.13
CA GLU A 15 -12.22 -14.60 -3.58
C GLU A 15 -12.08 -13.87 -2.24
N TRP A 16 -12.89 -12.85 -2.03
CA TRP A 16 -12.93 -12.07 -0.80
C TRP A 16 -13.80 -12.78 0.26
N THR A 17 -13.23 -13.77 0.95
CA THR A 17 -13.96 -14.66 1.90
C THR A 17 -13.24 -14.79 3.24
N GLU A 18 -13.97 -14.95 4.35
CA GLU A 18 -13.40 -15.14 5.71
C GLU A 18 -12.40 -16.30 5.83
N ALA A 19 -12.50 -17.30 4.95
CA ALA A 19 -11.53 -18.38 4.88
C ALA A 19 -10.13 -17.92 4.41
N ASN A 20 -10.04 -16.89 3.57
CA ASN A 20 -8.76 -16.30 3.19
C ASN A 20 -8.31 -15.29 4.25
N LYS A 21 -7.49 -15.77 5.20
CA LYS A 21 -6.90 -14.96 6.29
C LYS A 21 -5.90 -13.91 5.82
N TYR A 22 -5.47 -13.96 4.56
CA TYR A 22 -4.40 -13.11 4.01
C TYR A 22 -4.92 -12.10 2.99
N ARG A 23 -6.23 -11.88 2.88
CA ARG A 23 -6.81 -10.86 1.98
C ARG A 23 -6.11 -9.49 2.15
N PRO A 24 -5.80 -8.75 1.06
CA PRO A 24 -6.12 -9.04 -0.34
C PRO A 24 -5.16 -10.04 -1.03
N PHE A 25 -4.16 -10.57 -0.33
CA PHE A 25 -3.16 -11.48 -0.87
C PHE A 25 -3.69 -12.91 -1.03
N CYS A 26 -3.04 -13.68 -1.91
CA CYS A 26 -3.39 -15.09 -2.11
C CYS A 26 -2.76 -16.05 -1.11
N SER A 27 -1.77 -15.60 -0.34
CA SER A 27 -1.06 -16.40 0.66
C SER A 27 -0.24 -15.53 1.60
N GLU A 28 0.19 -16.12 2.70
CA GLU A 28 1.14 -15.51 3.64
C GLU A 28 2.42 -15.04 2.95
N ARG A 29 2.98 -15.86 2.06
CA ARG A 29 4.19 -15.51 1.31
C ARG A 29 4.04 -14.20 0.54
N CYS A 30 2.90 -13.99 -0.13
CA CYS A 30 2.67 -12.75 -0.89
C CYS A 30 2.56 -11.54 0.04
N LYS A 31 1.86 -11.68 1.18
CA LYS A 31 1.82 -10.65 2.22
C LYS A 31 3.23 -10.28 2.71
N GLN A 32 4.09 -11.25 2.97
CA GLN A 32 5.46 -10.99 3.46
C GLN A 32 6.34 -10.32 2.41
N ILE A 33 6.23 -10.71 1.14
CA ILE A 33 6.97 -10.05 0.04
C ILE A 33 6.56 -8.58 -0.08
N ASP A 34 5.27 -8.29 0.02
CA ASP A 34 4.75 -6.92 -0.04
C ASP A 34 5.33 -6.07 1.11
N LEU A 35 5.27 -6.59 2.34
CA LEU A 35 5.88 -5.94 3.51
C LEU A 35 7.39 -5.73 3.34
N GLY A 36 8.11 -6.70 2.77
CA GLY A 36 9.54 -6.58 2.48
C GLY A 36 9.84 -5.48 1.46
N ALA A 37 9.03 -5.35 0.40
CA ALA A 37 9.20 -4.30 -0.60
C ALA A 37 8.97 -2.89 -0.02
N TRP A 38 8.05 -2.74 0.94
CA TRP A 38 7.90 -1.49 1.70
C TRP A 38 9.11 -1.19 2.57
N ALA A 39 9.62 -2.19 3.30
CA ALA A 39 10.81 -2.03 4.14
C ALA A 39 12.07 -1.70 3.33
N GLU A 40 12.14 -2.15 2.08
CA GLU A 40 13.22 -1.86 1.12
C GLU A 40 13.01 -0.57 0.33
N GLU A 41 12.02 0.26 0.70
CA GLU A 41 11.69 1.55 0.04
C GLU A 41 11.40 1.42 -1.47
N LYS A 42 10.99 0.23 -1.92
CA LYS A 42 10.64 -0.02 -3.33
C LYS A 42 9.30 0.60 -3.72
N PHE A 43 8.45 0.89 -2.73
CA PHE A 43 7.21 1.62 -2.90
C PHE A 43 7.36 3.04 -2.35
N VAL A 44 7.14 4.02 -3.22
CA VAL A 44 7.20 5.45 -2.88
C VAL A 44 5.83 6.05 -3.13
N ILE A 45 5.30 6.74 -2.12
CA ILE A 45 4.11 7.58 -2.30
C ILE A 45 4.62 8.98 -2.67
N PRO A 46 4.39 9.47 -3.90
CA PRO A 46 4.81 10.81 -4.28
C PRO A 46 4.05 11.85 -3.44
N GLY A 47 4.78 12.72 -2.76
CA GLY A 47 4.25 13.90 -2.07
C GLY A 47 4.41 15.18 -2.91
N PRO A 48 3.72 16.27 -2.55
CA PRO A 48 4.05 17.60 -3.07
C PRO A 48 5.52 17.91 -2.77
N SER A 49 6.17 18.71 -3.63
CA SER A 49 7.56 19.07 -3.38
C SER A 49 7.64 19.93 -2.11
N ILE A 50 8.68 19.74 -1.32
CA ILE A 50 8.93 20.51 -0.10
C ILE A 50 9.11 22.00 -0.41
N ASP A 51 9.42 22.31 -1.68
CA ASP A 51 9.60 23.67 -2.20
C ASP A 51 8.25 24.36 -2.54
N ASP A 52 7.13 23.62 -2.54
CA ASP A 52 5.78 24.17 -2.75
C ASP A 52 5.09 24.61 -1.44
N GLU A 53 5.74 24.45 -0.28
CA GLU A 53 5.20 24.94 0.99
C GLU A 53 5.35 26.47 1.05
N PRO A 54 4.25 27.25 1.12
CA PRO A 54 4.36 28.69 1.30
C PRO A 54 5.10 28.96 2.62
N PRO A 55 6.01 29.95 2.66
CA PRO A 55 6.80 30.22 3.85
C PRO A 55 5.88 30.44 5.06
N PRO A 56 6.25 29.96 6.25
CA PRO A 56 5.42 30.12 7.43
C PRO A 56 5.17 31.60 7.68
N ASP A 57 3.89 31.99 7.75
CA ASP A 57 3.47 33.35 8.09
C ASP A 57 4.09 33.74 9.43
N LYS A 58 5.13 34.59 9.37
CA LYS A 58 5.67 35.23 10.57
C LYS A 58 4.75 36.38 10.95
N ASP A 59 3.66 36.04 11.62
CA ASP A 59 2.86 37.03 12.32
C ASP A 59 3.70 37.57 13.50
N ASN A 60 4.21 38.78 13.29
CA ASN A 60 5.02 39.55 14.23
C ASN A 60 4.08 40.19 15.26
N GLY A 61 4.30 39.87 16.54
CA GLY A 61 3.57 40.44 17.66
C GLY A 61 3.60 41.97 17.76
#